data_AF-A0A7M2C9A9-F1
#
_entry.id   AF-A0A7M2C9A9-F1
#
_cell.length_a   1.000
_cell.length_b   1.000
_cell.length_c   1.000
_cell.angle_alpha   90.00
_cell.angle_beta   90.00
_cell.angle_gamma   90.00
#
_symmetry.space_group_name_H-M   'P 1'
#
loop_
_entity.id
_entity.type
_entity.pdbx_description
1 polymer ?
#
loop_
_entity_poly.entity_id
_entity_poly.type
_entity_poly.pdbx_seq_one_letter_code
_entity_poly.pdbx_strand_id
1 'polypeptide(L)'
;MYALKLSFVLRYQKDVPRSVVVPLEKLAGINLADENIADHLLASILGDDDLMRELFGNYMHQYREMVDHTDIYWKDLMRFQEEVILVLVEA
;
A
#
# COMPACT_ATOMS: atom_id res chain seq x y z
N MET A 1 -10.20 8.43 14.96
CA MET A 1 -9.03 7.52 15.00
C MET A 1 -7.96 8.07 14.05
N TYR A 2 -6.67 7.85 14.28
CA TYR A 2 -5.62 8.25 13.31
C TYR A 2 -5.27 7.07 12.40
N ALA A 3 -4.91 7.34 11.15
CA ALA A 3 -4.47 6.35 10.17
C ALA A 3 -3.43 6.95 9.22
N LEU A 4 -2.71 6.10 8.49
CA LEU A 4 -1.86 6.51 7.38
C LEU A 4 -2.54 6.17 6.07
N LYS A 5 -2.61 7.13 5.14
CA LYS A 5 -3.03 6.85 3.77
C LYS A 5 -1.78 6.63 2.93
N LEU A 6 -1.69 5.47 2.30
CA LEU A 6 -0.73 5.21 1.24
C LEU A 6 -1.40 5.48 -0.10
N SER A 7 -0.81 6.31 -0.94
CA SER A 7 -1.25 6.52 -2.33
C SER A 7 -0.11 6.29 -3.30
N PHE A 8 -0.37 5.59 -4.40
CA PHE A 8 0.59 5.36 -5.48
C PHE A 8 -0.11 5.18 -6.83
N VAL A 9 0.63 5.33 -7.92
CA VAL A 9 0.17 4.97 -9.28
C VAL A 9 1.01 3.84 -9.84
N LEU A 10 0.37 2.98 -10.64
CA LEU A 10 1.11 1.95 -11.36
C LEU A 10 1.75 2.56 -12.60
N ARG A 11 2.98 2.16 -12.91
CA ARG A 11 3.74 2.65 -14.07
C ARG A 11 2.98 2.60 -15.40
N TYR A 12 2.17 1.56 -15.61
CA TYR A 12 1.37 1.36 -16.83
C TYR A 12 -0.11 1.76 -16.68
N GLN A 13 -0.50 2.28 -15.51
CA GLN A 13 -1.85 2.79 -15.23
C GLN A 13 -1.77 4.11 -14.47
N LYS A 14 -1.05 5.09 -15.03
CA LYS A 14 -0.75 6.37 -14.38
C LYS A 14 -2.00 7.19 -14.04
N ASP A 15 -3.09 6.96 -14.77
CA ASP A 15 -4.35 7.69 -14.60
C ASP A 15 -5.23 7.10 -13.48
N VAL A 16 -4.82 5.98 -12.88
CA VAL A 16 -5.58 5.30 -11.82
C VAL A 16 -4.76 5.34 -10.53
N PRO A 17 -4.91 6.41 -9.71
CA PRO A 17 -4.32 6.44 -8.38
C PRO A 17 -4.95 5.37 -7.51
N ARG A 18 -4.09 4.56 -6.89
CA ARG A 18 -4.46 3.56 -5.89
C ARG A 18 -4.22 4.17 -4.52
N SER A 19 -5.16 4.02 -3.62
CA SER A 19 -4.96 4.45 -2.23
C SER A 19 -5.65 3.51 -1.26
N VAL A 20 -5.06 3.37 -0.09
CA VAL A 20 -5.61 2.60 1.02
C VAL A 20 -5.33 3.34 2.32
N VAL A 21 -6.29 3.29 3.26
CA VAL A 21 -6.12 3.86 4.59
C VAL A 21 -5.76 2.74 5.55
N VAL A 22 -4.55 2.80 6.10
CA VAL A 22 -4.03 1.82 7.05
C VAL A 22 -4.20 2.34 8.48
N PRO A 23 -5.04 1.69 9.31
CA PRO A 23 -5.20 2.06 10.71
C PRO A 23 -3.88 1.98 11.48
N LEU A 24 -3.60 2.94 12.36
CA LEU A 24 -2.32 2.98 13.09
C LEU A 24 -2.09 1.74 13.97
N GLU A 25 -3.13 1.09 14.46
CA GLU A 25 -3.04 -0.15 15.24
C GLU A 25 -2.43 -1.30 14.43
N LYS A 26 -2.61 -1.33 13.10
CA LYS A 26 -1.97 -2.31 12.20
C LYS A 26 -0.49 -1.98 11.92
N LEU A 27 -0.03 -0.81 12.38
CA LEU A 27 1.34 -0.32 12.25
C LEU A 27 2.11 -0.35 13.58
N ALA A 28 1.54 -0.98 14.61
CA ALA A 28 2.19 -1.08 15.92
C ALA A 28 3.56 -1.76 15.79
N GLY A 29 4.62 -1.05 16.17
CA GLY A 29 6.00 -1.53 16.08
C GLY A 29 6.79 -1.02 14.87
N ILE A 30 6.15 -0.32 13.93
CA ILE A 30 6.84 0.37 12.84
C ILE A 30 7.30 1.75 13.32
N ASN A 31 8.58 2.07 13.12
CA ASN A 31 9.09 3.40 13.39
C ASN A 31 8.68 4.34 12.24
N LEU A 32 7.77 5.28 12.52
CA LEU A 32 7.29 6.24 11.52
C LEU A 32 8.36 7.27 11.09
N ALA A 33 9.49 7.34 11.80
CA ALA A 33 10.64 8.16 11.41
C ALA A 33 11.67 7.39 10.54
N ASP A 34 11.39 6.14 10.17
CA ASP A 34 12.21 5.36 9.25
C ASP A 34 12.09 5.91 7.82
N GLU A 35 13.22 6.05 7.12
CA GLU A 35 13.26 6.47 5.72
C GLU A 35 12.54 5.48 4.79
N ASN A 36 12.31 4.24 5.24
CA ASN A 36 11.62 3.18 4.51
C ASN A 36 10.16 2.96 4.98
N ILE A 37 9.51 3.97 5.55
CA ILE A 37 8.12 3.85 6.03
C ILE A 37 7.15 3.30 4.99
N ALA A 38 7.35 3.61 3.70
CA ALA A 38 6.54 3.11 2.60
C ALA A 38 6.64 1.57 2.44
N ASP A 39 7.84 1.00 2.61
CA ASP A 39 8.05 -0.45 2.55
C ASP A 39 7.37 -1.16 3.72
N HIS A 40 7.44 -0.58 4.92
CA HIS A 40 6.77 -1.13 6.11
C HIS A 40 5.24 -1.08 5.97
N LEU A 41 4.71 0.04 5.47
CA LEU A 41 3.29 0.19 5.14
C LEU A 41 2.84 -0.86 4.11
N LEU A 42 3.63 -1.04 3.05
CA LEU A 42 3.35 -2.02 2.02
C LEU A 42 3.33 -3.42 2.62
N ALA A 43 4.33 -3.80 3.43
CA ALA A 43 4.38 -5.09 4.10
C ALA A 43 3.13 -5.35 4.97
N SER A 44 2.68 -4.35 5.74
CA SER A 44 1.44 -4.44 6.52
C SER A 44 0.20 -4.64 5.64
N ILE A 45 0.12 -3.95 4.49
CA ILE A 45 -0.97 -4.13 3.53
C ILE A 45 -0.94 -5.54 2.95
N LEU A 46 0.22 -6.02 2.49
CA LEU A 46 0.35 -7.33 1.85
C LEU A 46 0.02 -8.50 2.80
N GLY A 47 0.24 -8.32 4.10
CA GLY A 47 -0.12 -9.29 5.13
C GLY A 47 -1.61 -9.28 5.53
N ASP A 48 -2.41 -8.37 5.00
CA ASP A 48 -3.80 -8.15 5.41
C ASP A 48 -4.77 -8.20 4.22
N ASP A 49 -5.55 -9.29 4.14
CA ASP A 49 -6.46 -9.55 3.02
C ASP A 49 -7.51 -8.45 2.83
N ASP A 50 -7.95 -7.78 3.90
CA ASP A 50 -8.95 -6.73 3.81
C ASP A 50 -8.34 -5.44 3.24
N LEU A 51 -7.13 -5.06 3.69
CA LEU A 51 -6.41 -3.92 3.09
C LEU A 51 -6.01 -4.19 1.65
N MET A 52 -5.60 -5.43 1.33
CA MET A 52 -5.34 -5.86 -0.05
C MET A 52 -6.59 -5.75 -0.92
N ARG A 53 -7.75 -6.16 -0.41
CA ARG A 53 -9.02 -6.04 -1.12
C ARG A 53 -9.43 -4.58 -1.27
N GLU A 54 -9.19 -3.73 -0.28
CA GLU A 54 -9.44 -2.29 -0.39
C GLU A 54 -8.57 -1.65 -1.48
N LEU A 55 -7.28 -1.99 -1.49
CA LEU A 55 -6.30 -1.41 -2.43
C LEU A 55 -6.48 -1.92 -3.87
N PHE A 56 -6.64 -3.23 -4.05
CA PHE A 56 -6.67 -3.87 -5.36
C PHE A 56 -8.07 -4.21 -5.85
N GLY A 57 -9.06 -4.36 -4.96
CA GLY A 57 -10.41 -4.78 -5.31
C GLY A 57 -10.40 -6.10 -6.09
N ASN A 58 -11.08 -6.11 -7.23
CA ASN A 58 -11.15 -7.28 -8.11
C ASN A 58 -9.79 -7.68 -8.74
N TYR A 59 -8.78 -6.81 -8.66
CA TYR A 59 -7.43 -7.07 -9.19
C TYR A 59 -6.53 -7.85 -8.20
N MET A 60 -7.01 -8.14 -6.99
CA MET A 60 -6.22 -8.82 -5.95
C MET A 60 -5.72 -10.21 -6.40
N HIS A 61 -6.51 -10.95 -7.16
CA HIS A 61 -6.10 -12.27 -7.67
C HIS A 61 -4.92 -12.15 -8.64
N GLN A 62 -5.06 -11.25 -9.61
CA GLN A 62 -4.03 -10.98 -10.62
C GLN A 62 -2.75 -10.47 -9.96
N TYR A 63 -2.89 -9.65 -8.92
CA TYR A 63 -1.76 -9.22 -8.09
C TYR A 63 -1.00 -10.42 -7.49
N ARG A 64 -1.70 -11.38 -6.87
CA ARG A 64 -1.07 -12.51 -6.19
C ARG A 64 -0.32 -13.40 -7.16
N GLU A 65 -0.93 -13.71 -8.30
CA GLU A 65 -0.29 -14.46 -9.38
C GLU A 65 0.98 -13.75 -9.88
N MET A 66 0.97 -12.42 -10.01
CA MET A 66 2.14 -11.67 -10.48
C MET A 66 3.30 -11.66 -9.47
N VAL A 67 3.00 -11.57 -8.17
CA VAL A 67 4.01 -11.59 -7.11
C VAL A 67 4.67 -12.95 -7.01
N ASP A 68 3.89 -14.03 -7.09
CA ASP A 68 4.41 -15.40 -7.04
C ASP A 68 5.31 -15.76 -8.23
N HIS A 69 5.19 -15.02 -9.34
CA HIS A 69 5.93 -15.27 -10.57
C HIS A 69 7.14 -14.33 -10.80
N THR A 70 7.31 -13.26 -10.02
CA THR A 70 8.41 -12.31 -10.24
C THR A 70 8.79 -11.53 -8.99
N ASP A 71 10.01 -11.77 -8.48
CA ASP A 71 10.58 -11.07 -7.31
C ASP A 71 10.76 -9.54 -7.49
N ILE A 72 10.66 -9.02 -8.72
CA ILE A 72 11.12 -7.66 -9.07
C ILE A 72 10.00 -6.79 -9.66
N TYR A 73 8.87 -7.37 -10.07
CA TYR A 73 7.90 -6.66 -10.92
C TYR A 73 7.27 -5.45 -10.21
N TRP A 74 7.07 -5.49 -8.89
CA TRP A 74 6.46 -4.38 -8.16
C TRP A 74 7.38 -3.21 -7.86
N LYS A 75 8.64 -3.45 -7.48
CA LYS A 75 9.62 -2.37 -7.28
C LYS A 75 9.81 -1.53 -8.55
N ASP A 76 9.55 -2.11 -9.72
CA ASP A 76 9.62 -1.43 -11.01
C ASP A 76 8.31 -0.78 -11.49
N LEU A 77 7.17 -1.15 -10.88
CA LEU A 77 5.84 -0.65 -11.22
C LEU A 77 5.41 0.52 -10.31
N MET A 78 5.85 0.58 -9.06
CA MET A 78 5.66 1.76 -8.18
C MET A 78 6.80 2.73 -8.45
N ARG A 79 6.57 3.72 -9.31
CA ARG A 79 7.61 4.70 -9.68
C ARG A 79 7.21 6.16 -9.53
N PHE A 80 5.98 6.45 -9.15
CA PHE A 80 5.50 7.83 -9.17
C PHE A 80 4.63 8.14 -7.94
N GLN A 81 5.09 9.15 -7.20
CA GLN A 81 4.38 9.83 -6.10
C GLN A 81 3.82 8.89 -5.04
N GLU A 82 4.70 8.12 -4.39
CA GLU A 82 4.37 7.56 -3.08
C GLU A 82 4.12 8.73 -2.12
N GLU A 83 2.85 8.92 -1.77
CA GLU A 83 2.44 9.91 -0.79
C GLU A 83 1.92 9.17 0.43
N VAL A 84 2.63 9.32 1.55
CA VAL A 84 2.22 8.84 2.86
C VAL A 84 1.76 10.04 3.67
N ILE A 85 0.46 10.11 3.96
CA ILE A 85 -0.12 11.20 4.76
C ILE A 85 -0.83 10.65 5.99
N LEU A 86 -0.67 11.34 7.12
CA LEU A 86 -1.47 11.08 8.32
C LEU A 86 -2.87 11.66 8.12
N VAL A 87 -3.89 10.83 8.29
CA VAL A 87 -5.29 11.22 8.17
C VAL A 87 -6.04 10.93 9.47
N LEU A 88 -7.00 11.80 9.78
CA LEU A 88 -7.99 11.55 10.82
C LEU A 88 -9.16 10.79 10.19
N VAL A 89 -9.49 9.63 10.74
CA VAL A 89 -10.67 8.85 10.38
C VAL A 89 -11.75 9.14 11.40
N GLU A 90 -12.85 9.75 10.97
CA GLU A 90 -14.05 9.92 11.79
C GLU A 90 -14.78 8.57 11.91
N ALA A 91 -15.26 8.26 13.11
CA ALA A 91 -15.91 7.00 13.45
C ALA A 91 -17.41 7.04 13.16
#